data_AF-A0A529XPZ2-F1
#
_entry.id   AF-A0A529XPZ2-F1
#
_cell.length_a   1.000
_cell.length_b   1.000
_cell.length_c   1.000
_cell.angle_alpha   90.00
_cell.angle_beta   90.00
_cell.angle_gamma   90.00
#
_symmetry.space_group_name_H-M   'P 1'
#
loop_
_entity.id
_entity.type
_entity.pdbx_description
1 polymer ?
#
loop_
_entity_poly.entity_id
_entity_poly.type
_entity_poly.pdbx_seq_one_letter_code
_entity_poly.pdbx_strand_id
1 'polypeptide(L)'
;MTGLRDVTIVTLPRGCISTTHGHLRSVGREGNEGMALWVGVQQDRHFAVTETVIPAQRHIRTNDGVCVIVAAEELHRLNVWLYKSGLKLLAQIHSHP
;
A
#
# COMPACT_ATOMS: atom_id res chain seq x y z
N MET A 1 -4.39 -6.61 -23.72
CA MET A 1 -3.78 -6.37 -22.40
C MET A 1 -4.87 -6.46 -21.35
N THR A 2 -4.70 -7.32 -20.35
CA THR A 2 -5.60 -7.41 -19.19
C THR A 2 -5.30 -6.28 -18.20
N GLY A 3 -6.35 -5.58 -17.79
CA GLY A 3 -6.28 -4.50 -16.80
C GLY A 3 -6.55 -4.99 -15.38
N LEU A 4 -6.34 -4.14 -14.38
CA LEU A 4 -6.68 -4.48 -12.99
C LEU A 4 -8.19 -4.75 -12.79
N ARG A 5 -9.05 -4.21 -13.67
CA ARG A 5 -10.50 -4.44 -13.66
C ARG A 5 -10.88 -5.89 -13.96
N ASP A 6 -9.98 -6.66 -14.58
CA ASP A 6 -10.23 -8.07 -14.94
C ASP A 6 -9.87 -9.04 -13.81
N VAL A 7 -9.24 -8.55 -12.74
CA VAL A 7 -8.84 -9.34 -11.58
C VAL A 7 -10.09 -9.79 -10.81
N THR A 8 -10.24 -11.10 -10.65
CA THR A 8 -11.31 -11.71 -9.85
C THR A 8 -10.79 -12.43 -8.61
N ILE A 9 -9.50 -12.77 -8.58
CA ILE A 9 -8.86 -13.44 -7.45
C ILE A 9 -7.63 -12.65 -7.06
N VAL A 10 -7.48 -12.40 -5.75
CA VAL A 10 -6.26 -11.83 -5.17
C VAL A 10 -5.68 -12.86 -4.21
N THR A 11 -4.44 -13.31 -4.45
CA THR A 11 -3.69 -14.07 -3.44
C THR A 11 -2.86 -13.12 -2.61
N LEU A 12 -3.05 -13.19 -1.30
CA LEU A 12 -2.39 -12.33 -0.34
C LEU A 12 -1.63 -13.17 0.69
N PRO A 13 -0.29 -13.17 0.66
CA PRO A 13 0.50 -13.86 1.66
C PRO A 13 0.26 -13.29 3.06
N ARG A 14 0.19 -14.17 4.07
CA ARG A 14 0.02 -13.75 5.47
C ARG A 14 1.11 -12.78 5.94
N GLY A 15 2.34 -12.92 5.43
CA GLY A 15 3.43 -11.99 5.70
C GLY A 15 3.11 -10.54 5.30
N CYS A 16 2.47 -10.34 4.14
CA CYS A 16 2.03 -9.01 3.70
C CYS A 16 0.99 -8.41 4.66
N ILE A 17 -0.01 -9.22 5.05
CA ILE A 17 -1.02 -8.80 6.03
C ILE A 17 -0.37 -8.40 7.36
N SER A 18 0.55 -9.22 7.87
CA SER A 18 1.25 -8.96 9.12
C SER A 18 2.06 -7.66 9.06
N THR A 19 2.77 -7.40 7.95
CA THR A 19 3.51 -6.15 7.76
C THR A 19 2.57 -4.95 7.70
N THR A 20 1.49 -5.02 6.92
CA THR A 20 0.47 -3.96 6.85
C THR A 20 -0.12 -3.68 8.23
N HIS A 21 -0.63 -4.71 8.91
CA HIS A 21 -1.25 -4.56 10.21
C HIS A 21 -0.27 -4.08 11.28
N GLY A 22 0.98 -4.58 11.26
CA GLY A 22 2.03 -4.14 12.17
C GLY A 22 2.31 -2.64 12.03
N HIS A 23 2.48 -2.14 10.81
CA HIS A 23 2.67 -0.72 10.53
C HIS A 23 1.48 0.12 10.99
N LEU A 24 0.27 -0.22 10.52
CA LEU A 24 -0.95 0.53 10.82
C LEU A 24 -1.26 0.56 12.32
N ARG A 25 -1.04 -0.56 13.02
CA ARG A 25 -1.20 -0.61 14.48
C ARG A 25 -0.15 0.25 15.18
N SER A 26 1.09 0.29 14.71
CA SER A 26 2.15 1.09 15.32
C SER A 26 1.81 2.57 15.26
N VAL A 27 1.50 3.09 14.07
CA VAL A 27 1.14 4.51 13.89
C VAL A 27 -0.21 4.85 14.53
N GLY A 28 -1.18 3.93 14.48
CA GLY A 28 -2.48 4.12 15.12
C GLY A 28 -2.38 4.26 16.64
N ARG A 29 -1.43 3.57 17.30
CA ARG A 29 -1.17 3.74 18.75
C ARG A 29 -0.62 5.11 19.11
N GLU A 30 -0.09 5.85 18.15
CA GLU A 30 0.35 7.23 18.30
C GLU A 30 -0.75 8.24 17.94
N GLY A 31 -1.95 7.75 17.58
CA GLY A 31 -3.10 8.56 17.16
C GLY A 31 -2.95 9.12 15.74
N ASN A 32 -2.23 8.41 14.87
CA ASN A 32 -1.94 8.82 13.50
C ASN A 32 -2.50 7.82 12.48
N GLU A 33 -2.98 8.29 11.33
CA GLU A 33 -3.22 7.41 10.18
C GLU A 33 -1.91 6.96 9.55
N GLY A 34 -1.83 5.69 9.18
CA GLY A 34 -0.82 5.20 8.27
C GLY A 34 -1.40 4.71 6.96
N MET A 35 -0.51 4.54 6.00
CA MET A 35 -0.78 3.90 4.74
C MET A 35 0.26 2.82 4.44
N ALA A 36 -0.21 1.74 3.84
CA ALA A 36 0.59 0.68 3.24
C ALA A 36 0.07 0.40 1.82
N LEU A 37 0.95 -0.14 0.98
CA LEU A 37 0.65 -0.48 -0.41
C LEU A 37 0.83 -1.97 -0.61
N TRP A 38 -0.11 -2.61 -1.31
CA TRP A 38 0.08 -3.97 -1.82
C TRP A 38 0.46 -3.94 -3.28
N VAL A 39 1.60 -4.57 -3.57
CA VAL A 39 2.17 -4.63 -4.91
C VAL A 39 2.42 -6.08 -5.30
N GLY A 40 2.42 -6.35 -6.60
CA GLY A 40 2.56 -7.70 -7.09
C GLY A 40 2.44 -7.83 -8.58
N VAL A 41 2.09 -9.03 -9.03
CA VAL A 41 2.01 -9.38 -10.44
C VAL A 41 0.60 -9.86 -10.78
N GLN A 42 0.17 -9.52 -11.99
CA GLN A 42 -1.09 -9.99 -12.54
C GLN A 42 -0.83 -11.07 -13.59
N GLN A 43 -1.51 -12.20 -13.45
CA GLN A 43 -1.60 -13.26 -14.45
C GLN A 43 -3.08 -13.47 -14.77
N ASP A 44 -3.49 -13.05 -15.97
CA ASP A 44 -4.89 -13.05 -16.40
C ASP A 44 -5.84 -12.36 -15.38
N ARG A 45 -6.70 -13.16 -14.74
CA ARG A 45 -7.70 -12.72 -13.76
C ARG A 45 -7.24 -12.90 -12.31
N HIS A 46 -6.00 -13.32 -12.11
CA HIS A 46 -5.39 -13.52 -10.81
C HIS A 46 -4.34 -12.44 -10.54
N PHE A 47 -4.41 -11.81 -9.38
CA PHE A 47 -3.35 -10.93 -8.89
C PHE A 47 -2.68 -11.57 -7.68
N ALA A 48 -1.39 -11.83 -7.79
CA ALA A 48 -0.58 -12.31 -6.67
C ALA A 48 0.13 -11.12 -6.03
N VAL A 49 -0.28 -10.76 -4.81
CA VAL A 49 0.47 -9.80 -3.99
C VAL A 49 1.78 -10.45 -3.58
N THR A 50 2.90 -9.80 -3.88
CA THR A 50 4.24 -10.31 -3.55
C THR A 50 4.84 -9.56 -2.38
N GLU A 51 4.46 -8.29 -2.19
CA GLU A 51 5.08 -7.43 -1.19
C GLU A 51 4.11 -6.38 -0.64
N THR A 52 4.35 -6.02 0.62
CA THR A 52 3.79 -4.82 1.24
C THR A 52 4.86 -3.73 1.28
N VAL A 53 4.56 -2.59 0.67
CA VAL A 53 5.44 -1.43 0.68
C VAL A 53 4.88 -0.40 1.64
N ILE A 54 5.71 0.07 2.58
CA ILE A 54 5.38 1.20 3.44
C ILE A 54 6.02 2.44 2.80
N PRO A 55 5.23 3.33 2.18
CA PRO A 55 5.78 4.54 1.58
C PRO A 55 6.32 5.47 2.67
N ALA A 56 7.34 6.25 2.30
CA ALA A 56 7.72 7.42 3.09
C ALA A 56 6.50 8.36 3.19
N GLN A 57 6.03 8.57 4.42
CA GLN A 57 4.77 9.25 4.68
C GLN A 57 4.88 10.17 5.88
N ARG A 58 4.04 11.21 5.88
CA ARG A 58 3.90 12.15 6.99
C ARG A 58 2.51 12.05 7.56
N HIS A 59 2.44 12.09 8.88
CA HIS A 59 1.17 12.09 9.61
C HIS A 59 0.80 13.53 9.93
N ILE A 60 -0.43 13.90 9.60
CA ILE A 60 -1.04 15.15 10.01
C ILE A 60 -2.12 14.82 11.01
N ARG A 61 -2.06 15.50 12.15
CA ARG A 61 -3.11 15.47 13.17
C ARG A 61 -3.57 16.90 13.41
N THR A 62 -4.85 17.15 13.16
CA THR A 62 -5.51 18.41 13.44
C THR A 62 -6.63 18.18 14.44
N ASN A 63 -7.28 19.25 14.90
CA ASN A 63 -8.47 19.12 15.74
C ASN A 63 -9.66 18.49 14.98
N ASP A 64 -9.62 18.51 13.65
CA ASP A 64 -10.69 18.04 12.77
C ASP A 64 -10.48 16.59 12.28
N GLY A 65 -9.35 15.97 12.65
CA GLY A 65 -9.07 14.58 12.30
C GLY A 65 -7.59 14.29 12.05
N VAL A 66 -7.38 13.19 11.34
CA VAL A 66 -6.07 12.64 11.02
C VAL A 66 -5.95 12.44 9.51
N CYS A 67 -4.73 12.56 8.99
CA CYS A 67 -4.46 12.42 7.57
C CYS A 67 -3.04 11.89 7.35
N VAL A 68 -2.87 11.05 6.34
CA VAL A 68 -1.56 10.61 5.84
C VAL A 68 -1.23 11.27 4.50
N ILE A 69 -0.03 11.83 4.39
CA ILE A 69 0.49 12.42 3.14
C ILE A 69 1.72 11.66 2.67
N VAL A 70 1.71 11.25 1.40
CA VAL A 70 2.89 10.77 0.68
C VAL A 70 3.35 11.87 -0.28
N ALA A 71 4.60 12.27 -0.15
CA ALA A 71 5.18 13.35 -0.96
C ALA A 71 5.35 12.94 -2.43
N ALA A 72 5.37 13.91 -3.33
CA ALA A 72 5.46 13.66 -4.78
C ALA A 72 6.74 12.90 -5.16
N GLU A 73 7.85 13.17 -4.45
CA GLU A 73 9.14 12.51 -4.65
C GLU A 73 9.05 11.02 -4.33
N GLU A 74 8.30 10.67 -3.28
CA GLU A 74 8.07 9.27 -2.91
C GLU A 74 7.18 8.57 -3.92
N LEU A 75 6.13 9.22 -4.41
CA LEU A 75 5.29 8.67 -5.49
C LEU A 75 6.11 8.42 -6.76
N HIS A 76 6.99 9.36 -7.13
CA HIS A 76 7.88 9.19 -8.28
C HIS A 76 8.85 8.03 -8.07
N ARG A 77 9.50 7.95 -6.90
CA ARG A 77 10.41 6.84 -6.55
C ARG A 77 9.72 5.49 -6.65
N LEU A 78 8.51 5.38 -6.08
CA LEU A 78 7.70 4.16 -6.14
C LEU A 78 7.33 3.79 -7.57
N ASN A 79 6.93 4.76 -8.40
CA ASN A 79 6.61 4.49 -9.79
C ASN A 79 7.81 3.96 -10.58
N VAL A 80 9.00 4.56 -10.42
CA VAL A 80 10.24 4.10 -11.05
C VAL A 80 10.61 2.69 -10.55
N TRP A 81 10.47 2.44 -9.25
CA TRP A 81 10.75 1.14 -8.66
C TRP A 81 9.79 0.06 -9.17
N LEU A 82 8.47 0.31 -9.16
CA LEU A 82 7.45 -0.60 -9.70
C LEU A 82 7.75 -0.99 -11.15
N TYR A 83 8.08 0.00 -11.99
CA TYR A 83 8.46 -0.23 -13.38
C TYR A 83 9.70 -1.13 -13.50
N LYS A 84 10.78 -0.79 -12.79
CA LYS A 84 12.05 -1.56 -12.82
C LYS A 84 11.90 -2.99 -12.31
N SER A 85 11.02 -3.19 -11.33
CA SER A 85 10.76 -4.51 -10.72
C SER A 85 9.67 -5.31 -11.43
N GLY A 86 9.02 -4.76 -12.46
CA GLY A 86 7.91 -5.43 -13.15
C GLY A 86 6.67 -5.62 -12.26
N LEU A 87 6.53 -4.82 -11.21
CA LEU A 87 5.44 -4.89 -10.24
C LEU A 87 4.34 -3.89 -10.57
N LYS A 88 3.11 -4.24 -10.21
CA LYS A 88 1.94 -3.38 -10.28
C LYS A 88 1.44 -3.04 -8.87
N LEU A 89 0.95 -1.83 -8.70
CA LEU A 89 0.22 -1.44 -7.49
C LEU A 89 -1.22 -1.95 -7.58
N LEU A 90 -1.64 -2.76 -6.59
CA LEU A 90 -3.02 -3.27 -6.52
C LEU A 90 -3.91 -2.40 -5.63
N ALA A 91 -3.42 -2.08 -4.43
CA ALA A 91 -4.25 -1.47 -3.39
C ALA A 91 -3.46 -0.53 -2.49
N GLN A 92 -4.17 0.47 -1.97
CA GLN A 92 -3.75 1.34 -0.88
C GLN A 92 -4.59 0.97 0.35
N ILE A 93 -3.92 0.67 1.46
CA ILE A 93 -4.55 0.27 2.71
C ILE A 93 -4.19 1.33 3.74
N HIS A 94 -5.19 1.90 4.39
CA HIS A 94 -4.99 2.87 5.46
C HIS A 94 -5.82 2.53 6.69
N SER A 95 -5.41 3.05 7.83
CA SER A 95 -6.13 2.92 9.10
C SER A 95 -6.86 4.20 9.45
N HIS A 96 -8.03 4.07 10.08
CA HIS A 96 -8.69 5.13 10.84
C HIS A 96 -8.56 4.75 12.33
N PRO A 97 -7.62 5.36 13.07
CA PRO A 97 -7.37 5.04 14.48
C PRO A 97 -8.52 5.39 15.42
#